data_AF-A0A925GW47-F1
#
_entry.id   AF-A0A925GW47-F1
#
_cell.length_a   1.000
_cell.length_b   1.000
_cell.length_c   1.000
_cell.angle_alpha   90.00
_cell.angle_beta   90.00
_cell.angle_gamma   90.00
#
_symmetry.space_group_name_H-M   'P 1'
#
loop_
_entity.id
_entity.type
_entity.pdbx_description
1 polymer ?
#
loop_
_entity_poly.entity_id
_entity_poly.type
_entity_poly.pdbx_seq_one_letter_code
_entity_poly.pdbx_strand_id
1 'polypeptide(L)'
;MATSVRPEINERFESNIPGVFVIGDLAGSPLVKLAMEQGYEVALALEQELQALGGSPTETDVYDVLVIGAGGAGLNCAAELQSRGRRVVVIEKEQIGSTVANLPEGKWIYTEPEERPSVGLLPLRAAVKDDVVESWRSFVRSAGLQVREGEAVTSLRREEGVFSITTSAGRYRARRVVVATGKAGSPKKLGVPGEDLAFVQHRLFQTRKYQNEQILVVGGGNSAVEAALALAESNQVTLSYRGSEFTRLSKENSRRLRGASNIQVLLGSKVTGFAPGVCQLEGGPRACDHAFVLIGSEPPRDFLKALGIRLEDEWGWKKWAALL
;
A
#
# COMPACT_ATOMS: atom_id res chain seq x y z
N MET A 1 -22.10 5.93 -6.54
CA MET A 1 -21.60 4.57 -6.25
C MET A 1 -20.08 4.63 -6.23
N ALA A 2 -19.42 4.08 -5.21
CA ALA A 2 -17.95 4.09 -5.17
C ALA A 2 -17.46 3.07 -6.20
N THR A 3 -16.89 3.53 -7.31
CA THR A 3 -16.27 2.68 -8.34
C THR A 3 -15.27 1.71 -7.69
N SER A 4 -15.37 0.41 -7.96
CA SER A 4 -14.41 -0.58 -7.48
C SER A 4 -13.00 -0.22 -7.97
N VAL A 5 -12.01 -0.48 -7.11
CA VAL A 5 -10.58 -0.39 -7.45
C VAL A 5 -10.04 -1.78 -7.79
N ARG A 6 -10.86 -2.82 -7.71
CA ARG A 6 -10.38 -4.17 -7.96
C ARG A 6 -10.14 -4.34 -9.45
N PRO A 7 -8.94 -4.83 -9.83
CA PRO A 7 -8.69 -5.26 -11.18
C PRO A 7 -9.64 -6.36 -11.61
N GLU A 8 -10.06 -6.32 -12.87
CA GLU A 8 -10.74 -7.44 -13.52
C GLU A 8 -9.72 -8.57 -13.73
N ILE A 9 -9.86 -9.66 -12.98
CA ILE A 9 -8.98 -10.82 -13.02
C ILE A 9 -9.77 -12.12 -13.13
N ASN A 10 -9.16 -13.15 -13.71
CA ASN A 10 -9.73 -14.49 -13.76
C ASN A 10 -9.38 -15.32 -12.50
N GLU A 11 -9.84 -16.57 -12.46
CA GLU A 11 -9.61 -17.49 -11.34
C GLU A 11 -8.13 -17.81 -11.07
N ARG A 12 -7.25 -17.54 -12.04
CA ARG A 12 -5.79 -17.68 -11.91
C ARG A 12 -5.09 -16.37 -11.54
N PHE A 13 -5.85 -15.36 -11.14
CA PHE A 13 -5.37 -14.02 -10.83
C PHE A 13 -4.75 -13.27 -12.02
N GLU A 14 -4.99 -13.72 -13.25
CA GLU A 14 -4.50 -13.08 -14.47
C GLU A 14 -5.46 -11.96 -14.89
N SER A 15 -4.91 -10.79 -15.22
CA SER A 15 -5.65 -9.62 -15.68
C SER A 15 -6.16 -9.78 -17.12
N ASN A 16 -6.82 -8.74 -17.64
CA ASN A 16 -7.15 -8.64 -19.07
C ASN A 16 -5.93 -8.61 -20.01
N ILE A 17 -4.71 -8.53 -19.48
CA ILE A 17 -3.46 -8.57 -20.25
C ILE A 17 -2.81 -9.95 -20.04
N PRO A 18 -2.78 -10.82 -21.07
CA PRO A 18 -2.22 -12.16 -20.93
C PRO A 18 -0.77 -12.14 -20.46
N GLY A 19 -0.48 -12.88 -19.38
CA GLY A 19 0.82 -12.92 -18.72
C GLY A 19 1.08 -11.81 -17.68
N VAL A 20 0.07 -11.00 -17.35
CA VAL A 20 0.10 -10.06 -16.22
C VAL A 20 -0.87 -10.54 -15.13
N PHE A 21 -0.31 -10.86 -13.97
CA PHE A 21 -1.04 -11.37 -12.80
C PHE A 21 -1.17 -10.28 -11.73
N VAL A 22 -2.23 -10.33 -10.93
CA VAL A 22 -2.47 -9.37 -9.84
C VAL A 22 -2.75 -10.12 -8.56
N ILE A 23 -1.98 -9.87 -7.50
CA ILE A 23 -2.07 -10.63 -6.24
C ILE A 23 -2.14 -9.73 -5.00
N GLY A 24 -2.48 -10.34 -3.86
CA GLY A 24 -2.48 -9.71 -2.55
C GLY A 24 -3.73 -8.86 -2.29
N ASP A 25 -3.58 -7.82 -1.47
CA ASP A 25 -4.72 -6.96 -1.10
C ASP A 25 -5.41 -6.34 -2.32
N LEU A 26 -4.64 -6.00 -3.37
CA LEU A 26 -5.21 -5.49 -4.61
C LEU A 26 -6.19 -6.47 -5.28
N ALA A 27 -5.91 -7.77 -5.20
CA ALA A 27 -6.75 -8.86 -5.69
C ALA A 27 -7.83 -9.31 -4.69
N GLY A 28 -7.98 -8.62 -3.55
CA GLY A 28 -9.04 -8.88 -2.57
C GLY A 28 -8.62 -9.68 -1.34
N SER A 29 -7.32 -9.89 -1.10
CA SER A 29 -6.80 -10.58 0.09
C SER A 29 -6.15 -9.60 1.08
N PRO A 30 -6.94 -8.95 1.98
CA PRO A 30 -6.43 -7.89 2.86
C PRO A 30 -5.57 -8.42 4.02
N LEU A 31 -5.67 -9.70 4.36
CA LEU A 31 -4.87 -10.32 5.42
C LEU A 31 -3.50 -10.69 4.88
N VAL A 32 -2.43 -10.35 5.61
CA VAL A 32 -1.04 -10.56 5.16
C VAL A 32 -0.75 -12.02 4.83
N LYS A 33 -1.26 -12.97 5.63
CA LYS A 33 -1.10 -14.41 5.39
C LYS A 33 -1.79 -14.85 4.09
N LEU A 34 -3.05 -14.47 3.90
CA LEU A 34 -3.80 -14.79 2.67
C LEU A 34 -3.17 -14.15 1.42
N ALA A 35 -2.63 -12.92 1.56
CA ALA A 35 -1.91 -12.26 0.48
C ALA A 35 -0.62 -13.01 0.10
N MET A 36 0.11 -13.52 1.09
CA MET A 36 1.29 -14.37 0.88
C MET A 36 0.93 -15.71 0.23
N GLU A 37 -0.17 -16.35 0.66
CA GLU A 37 -0.70 -17.58 0.06
C GLU A 37 -1.02 -17.38 -1.43
N GLN A 38 -1.69 -16.28 -1.81
CA GLN A 38 -1.91 -15.96 -3.22
C GLN A 38 -0.60 -15.80 -4.01
N GLY A 39 0.43 -15.18 -3.40
CA GLY A 39 1.75 -15.08 -4.02
C GLY A 39 2.38 -16.45 -4.29
N TYR A 40 2.20 -17.40 -3.36
CA TYR A 40 2.63 -18.79 -3.52
C TYR A 40 1.85 -19.50 -4.63
N GLU A 41 0.52 -19.39 -4.65
CA GLU A 41 -0.34 -20.01 -5.67
C GLU A 41 0.01 -19.54 -7.09
N VAL A 42 0.17 -18.23 -7.27
CA VAL A 42 0.56 -17.65 -8.57
C VAL A 42 1.98 -18.05 -8.96
N ALA A 43 2.90 -18.19 -8.02
CA ALA A 43 4.23 -18.71 -8.31
C ALA A 43 4.19 -20.15 -8.85
N LEU A 44 3.34 -21.02 -8.30
CA LEU A 44 3.17 -22.39 -8.79
C LEU A 44 2.56 -22.42 -10.20
N ALA A 45 1.54 -21.59 -10.45
CA ALA A 45 0.90 -21.49 -11.77
C ALA A 45 1.89 -20.98 -12.83
N LEU A 46 2.65 -19.93 -12.49
CA LEU A 46 3.69 -19.38 -13.35
C LEU A 46 4.81 -20.38 -13.63
N GLU A 47 5.21 -21.19 -12.65
CA GLU A 47 6.21 -22.23 -12.88
C GLU A 47 5.77 -23.21 -13.97
N GLN A 48 4.54 -23.73 -13.87
CA GLN A 48 3.98 -24.65 -14.86
C GLN A 48 3.93 -24.01 -16.26
N GLU A 49 3.52 -22.75 -16.33
CA GLU A 49 3.45 -21.99 -17.58
C GLU A 49 4.84 -21.75 -18.19
N LEU A 50 5.82 -21.36 -17.38
CA LEU A 50 7.20 -21.12 -17.84
C LEU A 50 7.90 -22.40 -18.28
N GLN A 51 7.59 -23.55 -17.67
CA GLN A 51 8.03 -24.87 -18.15
C GLN A 51 7.44 -25.19 -19.52
N ALA A 52 6.14 -24.97 -19.73
CA ALA A 52 5.47 -25.21 -21.01
C ALA A 52 6.04 -24.35 -22.15
N LEU A 53 6.57 -23.17 -21.84
CA LEU A 53 7.18 -22.25 -22.79
C LEU A 53 8.70 -22.49 -23.01
N GLY A 54 9.23 -23.65 -22.62
CA GLY A 54 10.61 -24.04 -22.94
C GLY A 54 11.67 -23.58 -21.93
N GLY A 55 11.32 -23.32 -20.67
CA GLY A 55 12.30 -22.98 -19.63
C GLY A 55 12.68 -21.49 -19.61
N SER A 56 13.85 -21.16 -19.06
CA SER A 56 14.31 -19.76 -18.93
C SER A 56 14.69 -19.13 -20.28
N PRO A 57 14.49 -17.81 -20.48
CA PRO A 57 14.86 -17.12 -21.70
C PRO A 57 16.37 -17.23 -21.97
N THR A 58 16.74 -17.39 -23.24
CA THR A 58 18.13 -17.43 -23.71
C THR A 58 18.82 -16.06 -23.61
N GLU A 59 18.04 -14.99 -23.75
CA GLU A 59 18.45 -13.60 -23.59
C GLU A 59 18.72 -13.27 -22.11
N THR A 60 19.96 -12.92 -21.79
CA THR A 60 20.39 -12.64 -20.41
C THR A 60 19.79 -11.37 -19.81
N ASP A 61 19.27 -10.46 -20.63
CA ASP A 61 18.61 -9.20 -20.22
C ASP A 61 17.10 -9.35 -19.97
N VAL A 62 16.53 -10.55 -20.19
CA VAL A 62 15.11 -10.82 -19.99
C VAL A 62 14.88 -11.63 -18.71
N TYR A 63 14.06 -11.13 -17.80
CA TYR A 63 13.62 -11.87 -16.62
C TYR A 63 12.52 -12.88 -16.97
N ASP A 64 12.46 -14.00 -16.23
CA ASP A 64 11.31 -14.90 -16.30
C ASP A 64 10.06 -14.18 -15.79
N VAL A 65 10.19 -13.51 -14.64
CA VAL A 65 9.11 -12.77 -13.99
C VAL A 65 9.65 -11.46 -13.40
N LEU A 66 8.93 -10.36 -13.63
CA LEU A 66 9.12 -9.12 -12.88
C LEU A 66 7.95 -8.93 -11.92
N VAL A 67 8.25 -8.75 -10.63
CA VAL A 67 7.25 -8.52 -9.59
C VAL A 67 7.24 -7.03 -9.22
N ILE A 68 6.06 -6.42 -9.22
CA ILE A 68 5.86 -5.01 -8.86
C ILE A 68 5.29 -4.94 -7.44
N GLY A 69 6.12 -4.53 -6.48
CA GLY A 69 5.78 -4.41 -5.07
C GLY A 69 6.47 -5.45 -4.20
N ALA A 70 7.23 -4.99 -3.19
CA ALA A 70 7.94 -5.81 -2.20
C ALA A 70 7.17 -5.93 -0.89
N GLY A 71 5.85 -6.12 -0.97
CA GLY A 71 5.03 -6.56 0.16
C GLY A 71 5.04 -8.09 0.30
N GLY A 72 4.35 -8.62 1.32
CA GLY A 72 4.33 -10.06 1.61
C GLY A 72 3.97 -10.93 0.40
N ALA A 73 2.93 -10.56 -0.35
CA ALA A 73 2.51 -11.28 -1.57
C ALA A 73 3.62 -11.33 -2.64
N GLY A 74 4.21 -10.18 -2.96
CA GLY A 74 5.22 -10.08 -4.02
C GLY A 74 6.54 -10.75 -3.63
N LEU A 75 7.00 -10.57 -2.39
CA LEU A 75 8.20 -11.21 -1.88
C LEU A 75 8.07 -12.73 -1.80
N ASN A 76 6.92 -13.24 -1.35
CA ASN A 76 6.69 -14.68 -1.30
C ASN A 76 6.66 -15.27 -2.72
N CYS A 77 5.94 -14.63 -3.65
CA CYS A 77 5.92 -15.04 -5.07
C CYS A 77 7.33 -15.07 -5.68
N ALA A 78 8.12 -14.02 -5.47
CA ALA A 78 9.48 -13.93 -5.97
C ALA A 78 10.39 -15.02 -5.36
N ALA A 79 10.27 -15.28 -4.06
CA ALA A 79 11.03 -16.31 -3.37
C ALA A 79 10.74 -17.71 -3.91
N GLU A 80 9.47 -18.04 -4.14
CA GLU A 80 9.05 -19.32 -4.71
C GLU A 80 9.56 -19.51 -6.15
N LEU A 81 9.43 -18.49 -6.99
CA LEU A 81 9.92 -18.56 -8.37
C LEU A 81 11.45 -18.70 -8.40
N GLN A 82 12.17 -17.92 -7.58
CA GLN A 82 13.63 -17.99 -7.51
C GLN A 82 14.11 -19.35 -7.00
N SER A 83 13.46 -19.93 -5.99
CA SER A 83 13.84 -21.25 -5.46
C SER A 83 13.67 -22.39 -6.49
N ARG A 84 12.87 -22.15 -7.53
CA ARG A 84 12.68 -23.04 -8.69
C ARG A 84 13.59 -22.70 -9.87
N GLY A 85 14.59 -21.84 -9.66
CA GLY A 85 15.60 -21.48 -10.66
C GLY A 85 15.17 -20.40 -11.65
N ARG A 86 14.05 -19.69 -11.40
CA ARG A 86 13.61 -18.59 -12.27
C ARG A 86 14.36 -17.31 -12.00
N ARG A 87 14.63 -16.55 -13.07
CA ARG A 87 15.22 -15.21 -12.97
C ARG A 87 14.13 -14.20 -12.64
N VAL A 88 14.14 -13.71 -11.41
CA VAL A 88 13.13 -12.78 -10.90
C VAL A 88 13.77 -11.49 -10.43
N VAL A 89 13.10 -10.37 -10.69
CA VAL A 89 13.39 -9.08 -10.07
C VAL A 89 12.12 -8.49 -9.46
N VAL A 90 12.25 -7.94 -8.26
CA VAL A 90 11.19 -7.22 -7.56
C VAL A 90 11.49 -5.72 -7.64
N ILE A 91 10.53 -4.93 -8.11
CA ILE A 91 10.63 -3.47 -8.17
C ILE A 91 9.69 -2.88 -7.12
N GLU A 92 10.22 -2.08 -6.20
CA GLU A 92 9.50 -1.48 -5.08
C GLU A 92 9.68 0.05 -5.06
N LYS A 93 8.55 0.76 -5.05
CA LYS A 93 8.52 2.23 -5.11
C LYS A 93 9.17 2.87 -3.88
N GLU A 94 8.93 2.31 -2.70
CA GLU A 94 9.43 2.82 -1.43
C GLU A 94 10.47 1.85 -0.87
N GLN A 95 10.05 0.98 0.05
CA GLN A 95 10.91 0.03 0.75
C GLN A 95 10.20 -1.30 0.95
N ILE A 96 10.96 -2.36 1.20
CA ILE A 96 10.50 -3.69 1.57
C ILE A 96 9.46 -3.58 2.69
N GLY A 97 8.29 -4.18 2.48
CA GLY A 97 7.20 -4.19 3.44
C GLY A 97 6.59 -2.82 3.73
N SER A 98 6.68 -1.84 2.81
CA SER A 98 6.22 -0.45 3.02
C SER A 98 4.83 -0.34 3.68
N THR A 99 3.83 -1.12 3.24
CA THR A 99 2.50 -1.12 3.88
C THR A 99 2.55 -1.43 5.38
N VAL A 100 3.37 -2.41 5.79
CA VAL A 100 3.55 -2.80 7.20
C VAL A 100 4.41 -1.76 7.92
N ALA A 101 5.49 -1.31 7.30
CA ALA A 101 6.40 -0.31 7.86
C ALA A 101 5.70 1.02 8.16
N ASN A 102 4.72 1.39 7.33
CA ASN A 102 3.92 2.60 7.43
C ASN A 102 2.78 2.53 8.46
N LEU A 103 2.59 1.39 9.13
CA LEU A 103 1.68 1.29 10.26
C LEU A 103 2.23 2.07 11.48
N PRO A 104 1.37 2.47 12.44
CA PRO A 104 1.81 3.16 13.64
C PRO A 104 2.87 2.38 14.44
N GLU A 105 3.76 3.11 15.13
CA GLU A 105 4.78 2.53 16.02
C GLU A 105 4.18 1.51 16.99
N GLY A 106 4.86 0.38 17.19
CA GLY A 106 4.41 -0.69 18.09
C GLY A 106 3.18 -1.47 17.62
N LYS A 107 2.65 -1.21 16.41
CA LYS A 107 1.50 -1.96 15.87
C LYS A 107 1.82 -3.46 15.81
N TRP A 108 0.99 -4.26 16.46
CA TRP A 108 1.04 -5.71 16.37
C TRP A 108 0.48 -6.21 15.03
N ILE A 109 1.21 -7.09 14.37
CA ILE A 109 0.81 -7.77 13.15
C ILE A 109 0.37 -9.18 13.51
N TYR A 110 -0.90 -9.47 13.27
CA TYR A 110 -1.48 -10.78 13.47
C TYR A 110 -1.33 -11.63 12.22
N THR A 111 -1.23 -12.95 12.43
CA THR A 111 -1.11 -13.93 11.35
C THR A 111 -2.39 -14.74 11.24
N GLU A 112 -3.50 -14.06 10.95
CA GLU A 112 -4.79 -14.72 10.77
C GLU A 112 -4.89 -15.39 9.37
N PRO A 113 -5.56 -16.55 9.27
CA PRO A 113 -6.12 -17.37 10.36
C PRO A 113 -5.00 -18.11 11.14
N GLU A 114 -5.07 -18.13 12.47
CA GLU A 114 -3.99 -18.66 13.33
C GLU A 114 -3.86 -20.18 13.27
N GLU A 115 -4.94 -20.89 12.97
CA GLU A 115 -5.04 -22.34 12.98
C GLU A 115 -4.28 -23.00 11.82
N ARG A 116 -3.81 -22.21 10.85
CA ARG A 116 -3.09 -22.69 9.68
C ARG A 116 -1.71 -22.04 9.57
N PRO A 117 -0.65 -22.80 9.27
CA PRO A 117 0.67 -22.23 9.03
C PRO A 117 0.65 -21.34 7.79
N SER A 118 1.54 -20.35 7.74
CA SER A 118 1.76 -19.58 6.51
C SER A 118 2.34 -20.47 5.43
N VAL A 119 1.96 -20.25 4.17
CA VAL A 119 2.47 -20.99 3.02
C VAL A 119 3.56 -20.19 2.29
N GLY A 120 4.57 -20.90 1.83
CA GLY A 120 5.70 -20.37 1.07
C GLY A 120 6.93 -20.03 1.91
N LEU A 121 7.98 -19.56 1.24
CA LEU A 121 9.31 -19.38 1.81
C LEU A 121 9.48 -18.10 2.63
N LEU A 122 8.70 -17.05 2.38
CA LEU A 122 8.82 -15.80 3.12
C LEU A 122 8.37 -16.00 4.58
N PRO A 123 9.19 -15.71 5.59
CA PRO A 123 8.82 -15.91 6.98
C PRO A 123 7.72 -14.93 7.41
N LEU A 124 6.76 -15.44 8.17
CA LEU A 124 5.71 -14.62 8.80
C LEU A 124 5.39 -15.20 10.18
N ARG A 125 5.57 -14.38 11.21
CA ARG A 125 5.18 -14.67 12.59
C ARG A 125 4.47 -13.46 13.19
N ALA A 126 3.58 -13.70 14.15
CA ALA A 126 2.95 -12.62 14.88
C ALA A 126 4.01 -11.86 15.69
N ALA A 127 4.13 -10.55 15.45
CA ALA A 127 5.14 -9.70 16.05
C ALA A 127 4.74 -8.22 15.87
N VAL A 128 5.51 -7.32 16.48
CA VAL A 128 5.42 -5.88 16.17
C VAL A 128 5.85 -5.63 14.72
N LYS A 129 5.28 -4.59 14.08
CA LYS A 129 5.50 -4.29 12.65
C LYS A 129 6.98 -4.26 12.24
N ASP A 130 7.85 -3.72 13.10
CA ASP A 130 9.25 -3.52 12.78
C ASP A 130 10.02 -4.85 12.75
N ASP A 131 9.66 -5.78 13.64
CA ASP A 131 10.20 -7.16 13.64
C ASP A 131 9.78 -7.93 12.38
N VAL A 132 8.54 -7.73 11.91
CA VAL A 132 8.05 -8.35 10.67
C VAL A 132 8.83 -7.83 9.47
N VAL A 133 8.99 -6.50 9.36
CA VAL A 133 9.73 -5.86 8.27
C VAL A 133 11.20 -6.28 8.30
N GLU A 134 11.85 -6.32 9.47
CA GLU A 134 13.24 -6.76 9.57
C GLU A 134 13.40 -8.25 9.26
N SER A 135 12.44 -9.10 9.66
CA SER A 135 12.41 -10.51 9.25
C SER A 135 12.36 -10.66 7.73
N TRP A 136 11.58 -9.84 7.02
CA TRP A 136 11.51 -9.85 5.56
C TRP A 136 12.79 -9.33 4.91
N ARG A 137 13.37 -8.25 5.43
CA ARG A 137 14.67 -7.72 4.96
C ARG A 137 15.79 -8.74 5.14
N SER A 138 15.85 -9.39 6.30
CA SER A 138 16.83 -10.44 6.58
C SER A 138 16.66 -11.61 5.62
N PHE A 139 15.42 -12.03 5.36
CA PHE A 139 15.13 -13.09 4.40
C PHE A 139 15.53 -12.70 2.97
N VAL A 140 15.20 -11.50 2.51
CA VAL A 140 15.59 -10.98 1.18
C VAL A 140 17.11 -11.04 1.02
N ARG A 141 17.87 -10.61 2.03
CA ARG A 141 19.35 -10.69 2.02
C ARG A 141 19.84 -12.12 2.00
N SER A 142 19.34 -13.00 2.87
CA SER A 142 19.82 -14.38 2.98
C SER A 142 19.44 -15.25 1.78
N ALA A 143 18.28 -15.00 1.18
CA ALA A 143 17.81 -15.69 -0.01
C ALA A 143 18.41 -15.11 -1.30
N GLY A 144 19.12 -13.97 -1.23
CA GLY A 144 19.69 -13.32 -2.41
C GLY A 144 18.64 -12.79 -3.40
N LEU A 145 17.45 -12.43 -2.93
CA LEU A 145 16.39 -11.90 -3.79
C LEU A 145 16.80 -10.55 -4.38
N GLN A 146 16.62 -10.38 -5.70
CA GLN A 146 16.88 -9.10 -6.36
C GLN A 146 15.69 -8.15 -6.15
N VAL A 147 15.81 -7.26 -5.16
CA VAL A 147 14.83 -6.21 -4.89
C VAL A 147 15.45 -4.83 -5.19
N ARG A 148 14.75 -4.02 -5.99
CA ARG A 148 15.09 -2.61 -6.26
C ARG A 148 14.12 -1.71 -5.51
N GLU A 149 14.56 -1.21 -4.35
CA GLU A 149 13.82 -0.22 -3.54
C GLU A 149 14.01 1.20 -4.12
N GLY A 150 13.09 2.10 -3.82
CA GLY A 150 13.11 3.48 -4.35
C GLY A 150 12.83 3.60 -5.85
N GLU A 151 12.29 2.55 -6.47
CA GLU A 151 12.10 2.47 -7.92
C GLU A 151 10.63 2.20 -8.27
N ALA A 152 10.00 3.15 -8.95
CA ALA A 152 8.58 3.07 -9.30
C ALA A 152 8.39 2.54 -10.72
N VAL A 153 7.60 1.47 -10.90
CA VAL A 153 7.11 1.13 -12.25
C VAL A 153 6.11 2.19 -12.70
N THR A 154 6.21 2.63 -13.96
CA THR A 154 5.37 3.70 -14.53
C THR A 154 4.57 3.25 -15.73
N SER A 155 5.06 2.27 -16.50
CA SER A 155 4.32 1.73 -17.64
C SER A 155 4.75 0.32 -18.01
N LEU A 156 3.86 -0.39 -18.70
CA LEU A 156 4.05 -1.75 -19.18
C LEU A 156 3.56 -1.84 -20.63
N ARG A 157 4.38 -2.38 -21.52
CA ARG A 157 4.05 -2.63 -22.93
C ARG A 157 4.49 -4.03 -23.33
N ARG A 158 3.77 -4.65 -24.26
CA ARG A 158 4.18 -5.94 -24.83
C ARG A 158 4.94 -5.68 -26.13
N GLU A 159 6.19 -6.11 -26.19
CA GLU A 159 7.12 -5.91 -27.30
C GLU A 159 7.79 -7.26 -27.59
N GLU A 160 7.74 -7.73 -28.84
CA GLU A 160 8.46 -8.94 -29.29
C GLU A 160 8.19 -10.20 -28.44
N GLY A 161 6.95 -10.34 -27.94
CA GLY A 161 6.55 -11.51 -27.16
C GLY A 161 6.91 -11.47 -25.67
N VAL A 162 7.61 -10.43 -25.21
CA VAL A 162 7.92 -10.14 -23.80
C VAL A 162 7.30 -8.79 -23.39
N PHE A 163 7.38 -8.47 -22.10
CA PHE A 163 7.01 -7.16 -21.58
C PHE A 163 8.23 -6.26 -21.50
N SER A 164 8.06 -5.02 -21.92
CA SER A 164 8.95 -3.88 -21.72
C SER A 164 8.34 -3.03 -20.60
N ILE A 165 9.02 -2.99 -19.46
CA ILE A 165 8.57 -2.32 -18.23
C ILE A 165 9.42 -1.08 -18.02
N THR A 166 8.81 0.09 -17.99
CA THR A 166 9.50 1.35 -17.67
C THR A 166 9.36 1.67 -16.20
N THR A 167 10.46 2.11 -15.59
CA THR A 167 10.51 2.53 -14.20
C THR A 167 11.04 3.97 -14.07
N SER A 168 11.11 4.49 -12.85
CA SER A 168 11.77 5.76 -12.56
C SER A 168 13.29 5.72 -12.69
N ALA A 169 13.91 4.54 -12.75
CA ALA A 169 15.36 4.38 -12.81
C ALA A 169 15.86 3.72 -14.11
N GLY A 170 14.98 3.14 -14.93
CA GLY A 170 15.38 2.49 -16.17
C GLY A 170 14.27 1.71 -16.86
N ARG A 171 14.68 0.68 -17.61
CA ARG A 171 13.80 -0.23 -18.33
C ARG A 171 14.20 -1.68 -18.06
N TYR A 172 13.19 -2.54 -17.99
CA TYR A 172 13.34 -3.97 -17.76
C TYR A 172 12.57 -4.74 -18.82
N ARG A 173 13.04 -5.96 -19.13
CA ARG A 173 12.31 -6.90 -19.97
C ARG A 173 11.94 -8.13 -19.16
N ALA A 174 10.70 -8.60 -19.27
CA ALA A 174 10.25 -9.80 -18.56
C ALA A 174 9.20 -10.59 -19.35
N ARG A 175 9.19 -11.91 -19.23
CA ARG A 175 8.17 -12.74 -19.92
C ARG A 175 6.80 -12.62 -19.26
N ARG A 176 6.78 -12.51 -17.93
CA ARG A 176 5.57 -12.36 -17.12
C ARG A 176 5.74 -11.23 -16.11
N VAL A 177 4.63 -10.64 -15.70
CA VAL A 177 4.61 -9.57 -14.70
C VAL A 177 3.60 -9.92 -13.61
N VAL A 178 3.99 -9.73 -12.36
CA VAL A 178 3.12 -9.90 -11.19
C VAL A 178 2.96 -8.54 -10.50
N VAL A 179 1.73 -8.05 -10.43
CA VAL A 179 1.37 -6.80 -9.76
C VAL A 179 0.94 -7.10 -8.32
N ALA A 180 1.80 -6.77 -7.36
CA ALA A 180 1.65 -7.04 -5.93
C ALA A 180 1.71 -5.75 -5.09
N THR A 181 1.16 -4.64 -5.63
CA THR A 181 1.28 -3.29 -5.04
C THR A 181 0.38 -3.02 -3.84
N GLY A 182 -0.57 -3.93 -3.54
CA GLY A 182 -1.57 -3.75 -2.49
C GLY A 182 -2.53 -2.58 -2.72
N LYS A 183 -3.34 -2.22 -1.72
CA LYS A 183 -4.27 -1.06 -1.80
C LYS A 183 -3.81 0.17 -1.04
N ALA A 184 -2.72 0.08 -0.27
CA ALA A 184 -2.28 1.13 0.65
C ALA A 184 -2.08 2.49 -0.05
N GLY A 185 -1.78 2.47 -1.35
CA GLY A 185 -1.91 3.63 -2.22
C GLY A 185 -1.04 4.81 -1.80
N SER A 186 -1.29 5.95 -2.43
CA SER A 186 -0.69 7.22 -1.98
C SER A 186 -1.63 7.86 -0.95
N PRO A 187 -1.12 8.46 0.14
CA PRO A 187 -1.97 9.23 1.04
C PRO A 187 -2.72 10.32 0.27
N LYS A 188 -4.00 10.51 0.61
CA LYS A 188 -4.80 11.61 0.03
C LYS A 188 -4.24 12.94 0.48
N LYS A 189 -4.12 13.86 -0.46
CA LYS A 189 -3.80 15.27 -0.20
C LYS A 189 -5.08 16.09 -0.04
N LEU A 190 -5.02 17.15 0.76
CA LEU A 190 -6.06 18.17 0.89
C LEU A 190 -6.15 19.06 -0.36
N GLY A 191 -5.04 19.21 -1.09
CA GLY A 191 -4.94 20.07 -2.26
C GLY A 191 -4.95 21.56 -1.90
N VAL A 192 -4.46 21.92 -0.71
CA VAL A 192 -4.46 23.30 -0.20
C VAL A 192 -3.06 23.92 -0.24
N PRO A 193 -2.94 25.26 -0.32
CA PRO A 193 -1.65 25.93 -0.29
C PRO A 193 -0.82 25.55 0.95
N GLY A 194 0.48 25.30 0.76
CA GLY A 194 1.41 24.98 1.84
C GLY A 194 1.41 23.53 2.32
N GLU A 195 0.60 22.65 1.73
CA GLU A 195 0.55 21.23 2.13
C GLU A 195 1.86 20.46 1.93
N ASP A 196 2.75 20.95 1.05
CA ASP A 196 4.06 20.33 0.82
C ASP A 196 5.17 20.84 1.78
N LEU A 197 4.82 21.68 2.78
CA LEU A 197 5.76 22.14 3.81
C LEU A 197 6.21 20.96 4.71
N ALA A 198 7.47 20.96 5.13
CA ALA A 198 8.08 19.82 5.83
C ALA A 198 7.40 19.40 7.15
N PHE A 199 6.70 20.33 7.82
CA PHE A 199 5.96 20.04 9.05
C PHE A 199 4.58 19.42 8.81
N VAL A 200 4.13 19.39 7.54
CA VAL A 200 2.90 18.72 7.10
C VAL A 200 3.26 17.32 6.62
N GLN A 201 2.69 16.31 7.28
CA GLN A 201 2.99 14.91 7.03
C GLN A 201 1.69 14.14 6.76
N HIS A 202 1.72 13.22 5.81
CA HIS A 202 0.54 12.39 5.46
C HIS A 202 0.57 10.99 6.08
N ARG A 203 1.56 10.75 6.95
CA ARG A 203 1.78 9.50 7.68
C ARG A 203 2.39 9.83 9.04
N LEU A 204 2.06 9.04 10.06
CA LEU A 204 2.64 9.14 11.40
C LEU A 204 3.41 7.86 11.69
N PHE A 205 4.75 7.96 11.71
CA PHE A 205 5.63 6.80 11.90
C PHE A 205 6.05 6.59 13.35
N GLN A 206 6.32 7.68 14.07
CA GLN A 206 6.84 7.68 15.44
C GLN A 206 6.13 8.76 16.23
N THR A 207 5.48 8.39 17.32
CA THR A 207 4.79 9.36 18.19
C THR A 207 5.75 10.00 19.19
N ARG A 208 6.69 9.21 19.71
CA ARG A 208 7.65 9.60 20.77
C ARG A 208 8.61 10.72 20.38
N LYS A 209 8.77 10.96 19.07
CA LYS A 209 9.58 12.05 18.52
C LYS A 209 9.00 13.43 18.89
N TYR A 210 7.68 13.52 19.04
CA TYR A 210 6.98 14.77 19.26
C TYR A 210 6.68 14.95 20.74
N GLN A 211 7.18 16.02 21.34
CA GLN A 211 7.00 16.30 22.77
C GLN A 211 6.75 17.78 23.02
N ASN A 212 5.71 18.09 23.80
CA ASN A 212 5.29 19.44 24.16
C ASN A 212 4.95 20.33 22.95
N GLU A 213 4.48 19.73 21.86
CA GLU A 213 4.13 20.44 20.62
C GLU A 213 2.62 20.71 20.50
N GLN A 214 2.26 21.70 19.68
CA GLN A 214 0.91 21.94 19.18
C GLN A 214 0.73 21.25 17.84
N ILE A 215 -0.05 20.16 17.83
CA ILE A 215 -0.17 19.30 16.66
C ILE A 215 -1.59 19.31 16.12
N LEU A 216 -1.74 19.56 14.82
CA LEU A 216 -3.01 19.39 14.11
C LEU A 216 -3.07 17.99 13.49
N VAL A 217 -4.10 17.21 13.80
CA VAL A 217 -4.43 15.98 13.07
C VAL A 217 -5.68 16.23 12.24
N VAL A 218 -5.63 15.95 10.94
CA VAL A 218 -6.73 16.15 10.00
C VAL A 218 -7.31 14.80 9.59
N GLY A 219 -8.58 14.56 9.90
CA GLY A 219 -9.29 13.33 9.55
C GLY A 219 -10.28 12.88 10.63
N GLY A 220 -11.18 11.96 10.26
CA GLY A 220 -12.20 11.43 11.17
C GLY A 220 -12.36 9.91 11.14
N GLY A 221 -11.43 9.19 10.53
CA GLY A 221 -11.37 7.73 10.56
C GLY A 221 -10.62 7.20 11.78
N ASN A 222 -10.65 5.88 11.99
CA ASN A 222 -9.92 5.22 13.08
C ASN A 222 -8.44 5.59 13.09
N SER A 223 -7.76 5.59 11.93
CA SER A 223 -6.33 5.94 11.84
C SER A 223 -6.02 7.36 12.32
N ALA A 224 -6.86 8.34 11.98
CA ALA A 224 -6.68 9.72 12.43
C ALA A 224 -6.89 9.84 13.94
N VAL A 225 -7.90 9.16 14.49
CA VAL A 225 -8.19 9.18 15.94
C VAL A 225 -7.13 8.43 16.74
N GLU A 226 -6.65 7.29 16.26
CA GLU A 226 -5.56 6.54 16.89
C GLU A 226 -4.27 7.36 16.93
N ALA A 227 -3.95 8.04 15.82
CA ALA A 227 -2.81 8.96 15.75
C ALA A 227 -2.97 10.13 16.73
N ALA A 228 -4.15 10.77 16.78
CA ALA A 228 -4.42 11.86 17.70
C ALA A 228 -4.28 11.42 19.16
N LEU A 229 -4.82 10.25 19.52
CA LEU A 229 -4.71 9.67 20.87
C LEU A 229 -3.25 9.41 21.25
N ALA A 230 -2.47 8.80 20.37
CA ALA A 230 -1.08 8.47 20.65
C ALA A 230 -0.18 9.72 20.73
N LEU A 231 -0.43 10.74 19.89
CA LEU A 231 0.29 12.01 19.95
C LEU A 231 -0.07 12.81 21.20
N ALA A 232 -1.33 12.74 21.64
CA ALA A 232 -1.80 13.51 22.78
C ALA A 232 -1.09 13.11 24.09
N GLU A 233 -0.57 11.88 24.21
CA GLU A 233 0.19 11.41 25.38
C GLU A 233 1.32 12.37 25.82
N SER A 234 1.89 13.15 24.91
CA SER A 234 2.95 14.14 25.22
C SER A 234 2.75 15.50 24.56
N ASN A 235 1.60 15.75 23.91
CA ASN A 235 1.40 16.95 23.08
C ASN A 235 -0.02 17.52 23.24
N GLN A 236 -0.20 18.77 22.82
CA GLN A 236 -1.53 19.37 22.67
C GLN A 236 -2.03 19.10 21.25
N VAL A 237 -3.08 18.29 21.12
CA VAL A 237 -3.57 17.86 19.81
C VAL A 237 -4.90 18.54 19.48
N THR A 238 -4.98 19.13 18.30
CA THR A 238 -6.25 19.53 17.68
C THR A 238 -6.62 18.48 16.63
N LEU A 239 -7.78 17.84 16.76
CA LEU A 239 -8.32 16.92 15.76
C LEU A 239 -9.37 17.66 14.90
N SER A 240 -8.99 18.02 13.68
CA SER A 240 -9.89 18.68 12.72
C SER A 240 -10.54 17.67 11.79
N TYR A 241 -11.87 17.68 11.74
CA TYR A 241 -12.65 16.83 10.86
C TYR A 241 -13.78 17.60 10.18
N ARG A 242 -13.86 17.46 8.85
CA ARG A 242 -14.87 18.14 8.01
C ARG A 242 -16.31 17.70 8.26
N GLY A 243 -16.50 16.50 8.82
CA GLY A 243 -17.84 15.97 9.11
C GLY A 243 -18.41 16.60 10.37
N SER A 244 -19.74 16.71 10.43
CA SER A 244 -20.45 17.16 11.63
C SER A 244 -20.43 16.13 12.75
N GLU A 245 -20.14 14.86 12.46
CA GLU A 245 -20.06 13.76 13.43
C GLU A 245 -19.20 12.59 12.92
N PHE A 246 -18.67 11.77 13.83
CA PHE A 246 -17.87 10.59 13.51
C PHE A 246 -18.76 9.38 13.14
N THR A 247 -19.00 9.15 11.86
CA THR A 247 -19.86 8.04 11.38
C THR A 247 -19.14 6.70 11.21
N ARG A 248 -17.80 6.69 11.14
CA ARG A 248 -16.99 5.50 10.81
C ARG A 248 -16.02 5.08 11.92
N LEU A 249 -16.14 5.70 13.10
CA LEU A 249 -15.23 5.47 14.22
C LEU A 249 -15.65 4.21 14.99
N SER A 250 -14.67 3.36 15.34
CA SER A 250 -14.94 2.18 16.15
C SER A 250 -15.47 2.57 17.54
N LYS A 251 -16.27 1.70 18.16
CA LYS A 251 -16.80 1.94 19.52
C LYS A 251 -15.68 2.20 20.53
N GLU A 252 -14.56 1.48 20.38
CA GLU A 252 -13.39 1.62 21.25
C GLU A 252 -12.70 2.97 21.07
N ASN A 253 -12.37 3.35 19.83
CA ASN A 253 -11.73 4.64 19.57
C ASN A 253 -12.66 5.82 19.94
N SER A 254 -13.97 5.66 19.76
CA SER A 254 -14.97 6.64 20.21
C SER A 254 -14.96 6.83 21.72
N ARG A 255 -14.81 5.75 22.50
CA ARG A 255 -14.70 5.81 23.96
C ARG A 255 -13.39 6.47 24.38
N ARG A 256 -12.27 6.06 23.80
CA ARG A 256 -10.94 6.61 24.09
C ARG A 256 -10.87 8.11 23.78
N LEU A 257 -11.41 8.54 22.64
CA LEU A 257 -11.45 9.96 22.25
C LEU A 257 -12.27 10.81 23.21
N ARG A 258 -13.43 10.32 23.68
CA ARG A 258 -14.25 11.04 24.68
C ARG A 258 -13.54 11.19 26.04
N GLY A 259 -12.66 10.26 26.39
CA GLY A 259 -11.90 10.30 27.64
C GLY A 259 -10.62 11.16 27.57
N ALA A 260 -10.21 11.60 26.38
CA ALA A 260 -8.98 12.36 26.20
C ALA A 260 -9.21 13.85 26.50
N SER A 261 -8.52 14.40 27.50
CA SER A 261 -8.62 15.81 27.91
C SER A 261 -7.68 16.74 27.15
N ASN A 262 -6.65 16.18 26.53
CA ASN A 262 -5.57 16.81 25.78
C ASN A 262 -5.82 16.86 24.26
N ILE A 263 -7.04 16.52 23.82
CA ILE A 263 -7.46 16.58 22.42
C ILE A 263 -8.61 17.56 22.26
N GLN A 264 -8.38 18.64 21.52
CA GLN A 264 -9.46 19.52 21.07
C GLN A 264 -10.04 19.01 19.76
N VAL A 265 -11.31 18.59 19.76
CA VAL A 265 -11.99 18.12 18.55
C VAL A 265 -12.73 19.27 17.87
N LEU A 266 -12.45 19.49 16.59
CA LEU A 266 -13.13 20.46 15.72
C LEU A 266 -13.91 19.72 14.64
N LEU A 267 -15.22 19.61 14.82
CA LEU A 267 -16.16 19.06 13.83
C LEU A 267 -16.62 20.16 12.86
N GLY A 268 -17.02 19.77 11.65
CA GLY A 268 -17.37 20.72 10.58
C GLY A 268 -16.21 21.62 10.16
N SER A 269 -14.97 21.27 10.54
CA SER A 269 -13.79 22.10 10.35
C SER A 269 -13.01 21.68 9.11
N LYS A 270 -12.65 22.65 8.27
CA LYS A 270 -11.79 22.45 7.10
C LYS A 270 -10.51 23.25 7.23
N VAL A 271 -9.42 22.61 6.85
CA VAL A 271 -8.12 23.26 6.66
C VAL A 271 -8.12 23.92 5.29
N THR A 272 -7.74 25.20 5.24
CA THR A 272 -7.70 26.01 4.02
C THR A 272 -6.28 26.25 3.50
N GLY A 273 -5.26 25.97 4.32
CA GLY A 273 -3.86 26.10 3.95
C GLY A 273 -2.91 25.92 5.13
N PHE A 274 -1.63 25.98 4.83
CA PHE A 274 -0.55 25.92 5.80
C PHE A 274 0.47 27.02 5.52
N ALA A 275 1.01 27.61 6.58
CA ALA A 275 2.15 28.50 6.55
C ALA A 275 3.16 28.06 7.64
N PRO A 276 4.43 28.48 7.59
CA PRO A 276 5.41 28.08 8.62
C PRO A 276 4.89 28.33 10.04
N GLY A 277 4.74 27.27 10.84
CA GLY A 277 4.24 27.33 12.22
C GLY A 277 2.74 27.59 12.37
N VAL A 278 1.97 27.63 11.28
CA VAL A 278 0.54 28.00 11.29
C VAL A 278 -0.28 27.07 10.41
N CYS A 279 -1.33 26.49 11.00
CA CYS A 279 -2.37 25.77 10.28
C CYS A 279 -3.58 26.70 10.06
N GLN A 280 -4.01 26.90 8.81
CA GLN A 280 -5.13 27.77 8.47
C GLN A 280 -6.42 26.94 8.41
N LEU A 281 -7.44 27.32 9.17
CA LEU A 281 -8.76 26.67 9.16
C LEU A 281 -9.85 27.71 8.88
N GLU A 282 -11.02 27.26 8.40
CA GLU A 282 -12.19 28.15 8.18
C GLU A 282 -12.61 28.91 9.46
N GLY A 283 -12.36 28.34 10.65
CA GLY A 283 -12.61 28.99 11.95
C GLY A 283 -11.48 29.91 12.47
N GLY A 284 -10.45 30.18 11.66
CA GLY A 284 -9.30 31.01 12.00
C GLY A 284 -7.98 30.22 12.09
N PRO A 285 -6.83 30.91 11.91
CA PRO A 285 -5.51 30.29 11.97
C PRO A 285 -5.16 29.84 13.39
N ARG A 286 -4.35 28.79 13.49
CA ARG A 286 -3.84 28.24 14.75
C ARG A 286 -2.35 27.99 14.67
N ALA A 287 -1.64 28.22 15.77
CA ALA A 287 -0.25 27.79 15.90
C ALA A 287 -0.17 26.26 15.77
N CYS A 288 0.86 25.79 15.07
CA CYS A 288 0.93 24.43 14.58
C CYS A 288 2.40 24.06 14.34
N ASP A 289 3.00 23.31 15.25
CA ASP A 289 4.37 22.83 15.11
C ASP A 289 4.43 21.71 14.06
N HIS A 290 3.44 20.82 14.05
CA HIS A 290 3.27 19.75 13.08
C HIS A 290 1.79 19.56 12.68
N ALA A 291 1.58 19.13 11.44
CA ALA A 291 0.27 18.74 10.94
C ALA A 291 0.30 17.33 10.34
N PHE A 292 -0.63 16.47 10.74
CA PHE A 292 -0.82 15.12 10.20
C PHE A 292 -2.10 15.04 9.39
N VAL A 293 -1.98 14.97 8.07
CA VAL A 293 -3.11 14.83 7.14
C VAL A 293 -3.43 13.34 6.94
N LEU A 294 -4.33 12.81 7.77
CA LEU A 294 -4.69 11.40 7.83
C LEU A 294 -6.12 11.17 7.31
N ILE A 295 -6.37 11.60 6.08
CA ILE A 295 -7.70 11.58 5.43
C ILE A 295 -7.94 10.34 4.55
N GLY A 296 -7.11 9.30 4.72
CA GLY A 296 -7.10 8.05 3.97
C GLY A 296 -6.14 8.07 2.79
N SER A 297 -6.17 7.01 1.99
CA SER A 297 -5.31 6.86 0.80
C SER A 297 -6.13 6.82 -0.49
N GLU A 298 -5.50 7.19 -1.59
CA GLU A 298 -5.98 6.95 -2.94
C GLU A 298 -5.53 5.57 -3.40
N PRO A 299 -6.48 4.68 -3.69
CA PRO A 299 -6.17 3.40 -4.29
C PRO A 299 -5.46 3.61 -5.65
N PRO A 300 -4.58 2.69 -6.11
CA PRO A 300 -3.69 2.92 -7.24
C PRO A 300 -4.38 2.81 -8.62
N ARG A 301 -5.54 3.46 -8.82
CA ARG A 301 -6.34 3.36 -10.06
C ARG A 301 -5.58 3.86 -11.28
N ASP A 302 -5.02 5.07 -11.21
CA ASP A 302 -4.34 5.67 -12.35
C ASP A 302 -3.10 4.89 -12.74
N PHE A 303 -2.41 4.33 -11.75
CA PHE A 303 -1.32 3.38 -11.98
C PHE A 303 -1.80 2.13 -12.72
N LEU A 304 -2.88 1.48 -12.28
CA LEU A 304 -3.42 0.28 -12.94
C LEU A 304 -3.88 0.58 -14.37
N LYS A 305 -4.51 1.74 -14.59
CA LYS A 305 -4.87 2.23 -15.92
C LYS A 305 -3.66 2.49 -16.81
N ALA A 306 -2.60 3.08 -16.25
CA ALA A 306 -1.36 3.30 -16.97
C ALA A 306 -0.68 1.98 -17.38
N LEU A 307 -0.89 0.90 -16.62
CA LEU A 307 -0.49 -0.45 -17.01
C LEU A 307 -1.44 -1.12 -18.03
N GLY A 308 -2.60 -0.52 -18.32
CA GLY A 308 -3.63 -1.09 -19.20
C GLY A 308 -4.55 -2.11 -18.53
N ILE A 309 -4.51 -2.22 -17.20
CA ILE A 309 -5.32 -3.16 -16.41
C ILE A 309 -6.73 -2.57 -16.22
N ARG A 310 -7.76 -3.33 -16.60
CA ARG A 310 -9.17 -2.98 -16.42
C ARG A 310 -9.61 -3.16 -14.97
N LEU A 311 -10.58 -2.36 -14.54
CA LEU A 311 -11.21 -2.47 -13.22
C LEU A 311 -12.66 -2.95 -13.35
N GLU A 312 -13.14 -3.75 -12.40
CA GLU A 312 -14.44 -4.47 -12.46
C GLU A 312 -15.66 -3.58 -12.79
N ASP A 313 -15.64 -2.29 -12.42
CA ASP A 313 -16.80 -1.39 -12.56
C ASP A 313 -16.72 -0.38 -13.73
N GLU A 314 -15.66 -0.40 -14.55
CA GLU A 314 -15.49 0.60 -15.61
C GLU A 314 -16.33 0.35 -16.88
N TRP A 315 -16.91 -0.84 -17.03
CA TRP A 315 -17.70 -1.24 -18.20
C TRP A 315 -19.18 -1.54 -17.93
N GLY A 316 -19.62 -1.52 -16.66
CA GLY A 316 -21.02 -1.75 -16.30
C GLY A 316 -21.97 -0.83 -17.07
N TRP A 317 -21.63 0.45 -17.24
CA TRP A 317 -22.50 1.42 -17.90
C TRP A 317 -22.68 1.19 -19.43
N LYS A 318 -21.65 0.71 -20.14
CA LYS A 318 -21.71 0.51 -21.60
C LYS A 318 -22.58 -0.67 -22.00
N LYS A 319 -22.73 -1.70 -21.15
CA LYS A 319 -23.65 -2.81 -21.40
C LYS A 319 -25.13 -2.39 -21.27
N TRP A 320 -25.45 -1.46 -20.36
CA TRP A 320 -26.81 -0.91 -20.23
C TRP A 320 -27.15 0.06 -21.38
N ALA A 321 -26.19 0.89 -21.82
CA ALA A 321 -26.38 1.80 -22.95
C ALA A 321 -26.45 1.10 -24.33
N ALA A 322 -26.00 -0.15 -24.44
CA ALA A 322 -26.15 -0.97 -25.64
C ALA A 322 -27.48 -1.79 -25.66
N LEU A 323 -28.27 -1.69 -24.58
CA LEU A 323 -29.58 -2.35 -24.42
C LEU A 323 -30.74 -1.32 -24.35
N LEU A 324 -30.45 -0.03 -24.53
CA LEU A 324 -31.39 1.07 -24.73
C LEU A 324 -31.22 1.63 -26.14
#